data_AF-A0A7K4BGU2-F1
#
_entry.id   AF-A0A7K4BGU2-F1
#
_cell.length_a   1.000
_cell.length_b   1.000
_cell.length_c   1.000
_cell.angle_alpha   90.00
_cell.angle_beta   90.00
_cell.angle_gamma   90.00
#
_symmetry.space_group_name_H-M   'P 1'
#
loop_
_entity.id
_entity.type
_entity.pdbx_description
1 polymer ?
#
loop_
_entity_poly.entity_id
_entity_poly.type
_entity_poly.pdbx_seq_one_letter_code
_entity_poly.pdbx_strand_id
1 'polypeptide(L)' 'MQQTGGPAILPLSEVIKFHGHYCPGVTLGYCASKIALLELCAGWDVDEQLVAIVESAACDIDAIQVV' A
#
# COMPACT_ATOMS: atom_id res chain seq x y z
N MET A 1 -14.20 16.39 10.67
CA MET A 1 -14.07 17.03 9.33
C MET A 1 -13.45 16.01 8.41
N GLN A 2 -14.22 15.47 7.46
CA GLN A 2 -13.72 14.53 6.46
C GLN A 2 -12.83 15.31 5.47
N GLN A 3 -11.60 14.85 5.28
CA GLN A 3 -10.66 15.41 4.31
C GLN A 3 -11.21 15.18 2.90
N THR A 4 -11.41 16.25 2.12
CA THR A 4 -12.01 16.23 0.77
C THR A 4 -11.00 15.91 -0.34
N GLY A 5 -10.07 15.00 -0.09
CA GLY A 5 -9.12 14.50 -1.07
C GLY A 5 -8.96 13.00 -0.85
N GLY A 6 -8.99 12.21 -1.93
CA GLY A 6 -8.74 10.77 -1.83
C GLY A 6 -7.38 10.47 -1.18
N PRO A 7 -7.14 9.21 -0.76
CA PRO A 7 -5.92 8.83 -0.08
C PRO A 7 -4.66 9.29 -0.83
N ALA A 8 -3.73 9.90 -0.09
CA ALA A 8 -2.42 10.25 -0.60
C ALA A 8 -1.59 8.98 -0.79
N ILE A 9 -1.71 8.39 -1.97
CA ILE A 9 -1.01 7.17 -2.37
C ILE A 9 0.42 7.54 -2.78
N LEU A 10 1.43 6.92 -2.14
CA LEU A 10 2.82 7.07 -2.55
C LEU A 10 3.04 6.55 -3.97
N PRO A 11 4.03 7.09 -4.73
CA PRO A 11 4.36 6.53 -6.03
C PRO A 11 5.04 5.16 -5.88
N LEU A 12 4.87 4.30 -6.90
CA LEU A 12 5.51 2.97 -6.98
C LEU A 12 7.04 3.03 -6.78
N SER A 13 7.68 4.14 -7.12
CA SER A 13 9.12 4.34 -6.90
C SER A 13 9.53 4.24 -5.44
N GLU A 14 8.69 4.68 -4.49
CA GLU A 14 9.00 4.55 -3.06
C GLU A 14 8.88 3.09 -2.60
N VAL A 15 7.92 2.33 -3.13
CA VAL A 15 7.82 0.89 -2.88
C VAL A 15 9.04 0.14 -3.42
N ILE A 16 9.46 0.45 -4.66
CA ILE A 16 10.66 -0.15 -5.27
C ILE A 16 11.91 0.16 -4.43
N LYS A 17 12.01 1.39 -3.91
CA LYS A 17 13.12 1.82 -3.05
C LYS A 17 13.12 1.08 -1.71
N PHE A 18 11.97 0.87 -1.10
CA PHE A 18 11.83 0.11 0.14
C PHE A 18 12.15 -1.38 -0.07
N HIS A 19 11.57 -1.99 -1.11
CA HIS A 19 11.76 -3.41 -1.44
C HIS A 19 13.19 -3.73 -1.93
N GLY A 20 13.84 -2.76 -2.59
CA GLY A 20 15.21 -2.86 -3.09
C GLY A 20 15.34 -3.32 -4.54
N HIS A 21 14.26 -3.71 -5.22
CA HIS A 21 14.27 -3.97 -6.67
C HIS A 21 12.88 -3.85 -7.30
N TYR A 22 12.84 -3.77 -8.64
CA TYR A 22 11.60 -3.81 -9.41
C TYR A 22 11.29 -5.25 -9.83
N CYS A 23 10.11 -5.75 -9.45
CA CYS A 23 9.62 -7.07 -9.84
C CYS A 23 8.08 -7.04 -10.02
N PRO A 24 7.48 -8.05 -10.69
CA PRO A 24 6.03 -8.13 -10.83
C PRO A 24 5.29 -8.17 -9.48
N GLY A 25 5.90 -8.73 -8.43
CA GLY A 25 5.32 -8.83 -7.10
C GLY A 25 5.04 -7.47 -6.46
N VAL A 26 6.04 -6.56 -6.45
CA VAL A 26 5.83 -5.20 -5.92
C VAL A 26 4.78 -4.42 -6.70
N THR A 27 4.71 -4.61 -8.02
CA THR A 27 3.68 -3.97 -8.86
C THR A 27 2.28 -4.48 -8.51
N LEU A 28 2.13 -5.79 -8.29
CA LEU A 28 0.86 -6.39 -7.89
C LEU A 28 0.41 -5.88 -6.52
N GLY A 29 1.32 -5.92 -5.53
CA GLY A 29 1.06 -5.41 -4.19
C GLY A 29 0.68 -3.93 -4.19
N TYR A 30 1.36 -3.12 -5.00
CA TYR A 30 1.06 -1.70 -5.14
C TYR A 30 -0.38 -1.46 -5.66
N CYS A 31 -0.78 -2.20 -6.70
CA CYS A 31 -2.16 -2.13 -7.20
C CYS A 31 -3.18 -2.57 -6.15
N ALA A 32 -2.92 -3.65 -5.42
CA ALA A 32 -3.80 -4.14 -4.36
C ALA A 32 -3.96 -3.10 -3.23
N SER A 33 -2.85 -2.51 -2.77
CA SER A 33 -2.83 -1.48 -1.71
C SER A 33 -3.61 -0.24 -2.11
N LYS A 34 -3.43 0.23 -3.36
CA LYS A 34 -4.19 1.36 -3.91
C LYS A 34 -5.69 1.12 -3.91
N ILE A 35 -6.11 -0.07 -4.35
CA ILE A 35 -7.52 -0.45 -4.36
C ILE A 35 -8.03 -0.50 -2.92
N ALA A 36 -7.29 -1.12 -2.01
CA ALA A 36 -7.67 -1.22 -0.60
C ALA A 36 -7.92 0.16 0.03
N LEU A 37 -7.00 1.12 -0.09
CA LEU A 37 -7.18 2.45 0.48
C LEU A 37 -8.37 3.21 -0.12
N LEU A 38 -8.60 3.07 -1.43
CA LEU A 38 -9.74 3.69 -2.11
C LEU A 38 -11.08 3.09 -1.63
N GLU A 39 -11.18 1.76 -1.60
CA GLU A 39 -12.41 1.06 -1.20
C GLU A 39 -12.72 1.24 0.29
N LEU A 40 -11.68 1.27 1.15
CA LEU A 40 -11.83 1.51 2.58
C LEU A 40 -12.07 3.00 2.92
N CYS A 41 -11.93 3.90 1.93
CA CYS A 41 -11.87 5.35 2.15
C CYS A 41 -10.89 5.73 3.27
N ALA A 42 -9.78 5.00 3.36
CA ALA A 42 -8.79 5.12 4.42
C ALA A 42 -7.60 5.97 3.96
N GLY A 43 -7.01 6.71 4.89
CA GLY A 43 -5.74 7.41 4.68
C GLY A 43 -4.56 6.56 5.14
N TRP A 44 -3.43 7.23 5.39
CA TRP A 44 -2.27 6.60 5.99
C TRP A 44 -2.56 6.06 7.39
N ASP A 45 -1.99 4.90 7.68
CA ASP A 45 -1.93 4.41 9.05
C ASP A 45 -0.99 5.27 9.91
N VAL A 46 -1.37 5.51 11.16
CA VAL A 46 -0.57 6.30 12.13
C VAL A 46 -0.31 5.51 13.41
N ASP A 47 -1.24 4.63 13.80
CA ASP A 47 -1.23 3.93 15.09
C ASP A 47 -2.00 2.60 14.98
N GLU A 48 -1.60 1.73 14.04
CA GLU A 48 -2.14 0.37 13.86
C GLU A 48 -3.65 0.32 13.56
N GLN A 49 -4.18 1.39 12.95
CA GLN A 49 -5.60 1.54 12.59
C GLN A 49 -5.95 0.72 11.34
N LEU A 50 -4.97 0.41 10.51
CA LEU A 50 -5.09 -0.48 9.37
C LEU A 50 -4.31 -1.77 9.59
N VAL A 51 -5.02 -2.89 9.50
CA VAL A 51 -4.43 -4.23 9.64
C VAL A 51 -4.67 -5.00 8.35
N ALA A 52 -3.59 -5.53 7.77
CA ALA A 52 -3.65 -6.43 6.62
C ALA A 52 -3.40 -7.87 7.05
N ILE A 53 -4.28 -8.79 6.63
CA ILE A 53 -4.04 -10.22 6.70
C ILE A 53 -3.58 -10.65 5.31
N VAL A 54 -2.37 -11.19 5.22
CA VAL A 54 -1.77 -11.63 3.96
C VAL A 54 -1.64 -13.15 3.96
N GLU A 55 -2.04 -13.76 2.85
CA GLU A 55 -1.94 -15.22 2.65
C GLU A 55 -0.67 -15.64 1.90
N SER A 56 0.16 -14.65 1.52
CA SER A 56 1.44 -14.83 0.83
C SER A 56 2.61 -14.53 1.77
N ALA A 57 3.81 -14.99 1.38
CA ALA A 57 5.09 -14.57 1.95
C ALA A 57 6.01 -14.14 0.79
N ALA A 58 5.56 -13.16 0.01
CA ALA A 58 6.18 -12.72 -1.24
C ALA A 58 6.32 -11.19 -1.32
N CYS A 59 6.93 -10.70 -2.41
CA CYS A 59 7.33 -9.30 -2.59
C CYS A 59 6.16 -8.29 -2.57
N ASP A 60 4.93 -8.74 -2.81
CA ASP A 60 3.71 -7.93 -2.79
C ASP A 60 3.44 -7.30 -1.41
N ILE A 61 3.86 -7.95 -0.33
CA ILE A 61 3.58 -7.52 1.05
C ILE A 61 4.29 -6.21 1.37
N ASP A 62 5.49 -5.99 0.82
CA ASP A 62 6.24 -4.75 1.02
C ASP A 62 5.47 -3.54 0.47
N ALA A 63 4.68 -3.72 -0.59
CA ALA A 63 3.84 -2.65 -1.11
C ALA A 63 2.68 -2.31 -0.17
N ILE A 64 2.09 -3.32 0.49
CA ILE A 64 1.01 -3.15 1.49
C ILE A 64 1.51 -2.37 2.72
N GLN A 65 2.78 -2.52 3.08
CA GLN A 65 3.38 -1.80 4.21
C GLN A 65 3.73 -0.34 3.89
N VAL A 66 4.04 -0.04 2.63
CA VAL A 66 4.51 1.29 2.21
C VAL A 66 3.37 2.19 1.74
N VAL A 67 2.37 1.63 1.06
CA VAL A 67 1.24 2.36 0.48
C VAL A 67 0.14 2.56 1.50
#